data_AF-A0AAP0K2B7-F1
#
_entry.id   AF-A0AAP0K2B7-F1
#
_cell.length_a   1.000
_cell.length_b   1.000
_cell.length_c   1.000
_cell.angle_alpha   90.00
_cell.angle_beta   90.00
_cell.angle_gamma   90.00
#
_symmetry.space_group_name_H-M   'P 1'
#
loop_
_entity.id
_entity.type
_entity.pdbx_description
1 polymer ?
#
loop_
_entity_poly.entity_id
_entity_poly.type
_entity_poly.pdbx_seq_one_letter_code
_entity_poly.pdbx_strand_id
1 'polypeptide(L)'
;MDKSRVSKTCILGDRSTSDVIVHLRNRDSRLEWFYCHSSVLSEKSKFFAAYIVLDSWDSVRTALGVLRAAISLQCDEIIQSCIQYLEAIPWEDKEEEEILNAVSKLGPIAMPILARIQPVDLNATKNVLLSAIRFATSSTESHPPFSDDLKISAQGASRVHVSGR
;
A
#
# COMPACT_ATOMS: atom_id res chain seq x y z
N MET A 1 48.08 -0.74 -2.39
CA MET A 1 47.84 0.58 -1.79
C MET A 1 46.62 0.47 -0.91
N ASP A 2 46.87 0.55 0.38
CA ASP A 2 45.90 0.41 1.47
C ASP A 2 44.96 1.63 1.46
N LYS A 3 43.69 1.44 1.13
CA LYS A 3 42.68 2.49 1.32
C LYS A 3 42.14 2.31 2.72
N SER A 4 42.85 2.81 3.73
CA SER A 4 42.29 2.97 5.06
C SER A 4 41.04 3.83 4.93
N ARG A 5 39.86 3.23 5.03
CA ARG A 5 38.63 3.96 5.28
C ARG A 5 38.84 4.71 6.59
N VAL A 6 39.10 6.01 6.51
CA VAL A 6 38.99 6.87 7.68
C VAL A 6 37.51 6.86 8.04
N SER A 7 37.15 6.04 9.02
CA SER A 7 35.83 6.09 9.65
C SER A 7 35.71 7.49 10.26
N LYS A 8 34.98 8.39 9.59
CA LYS A 8 34.64 9.69 10.18
C LYS A 8 33.92 9.40 11.48
N THR A 9 34.51 9.82 12.60
CA THR A 9 33.89 9.73 13.91
C THR A 9 32.72 10.70 13.94
N CYS A 10 31.51 10.18 13.73
CA CYS A 10 30.26 10.91 13.92
C CYS A 10 30.09 11.22 15.42
N ILE A 11 29.90 12.49 15.75
CA ILE A 11 29.72 12.96 17.13
C ILE A 11 28.23 13.18 17.37
N LEU A 12 27.68 12.51 18.38
CA LEU A 12 26.29 12.73 18.82
C LEU A 12 26.07 14.21 19.16
N GLY A 13 25.00 14.81 18.63
CA GLY A 13 24.66 16.21 18.86
C GLY A 13 25.24 17.20 17.84
N ASP A 14 26.06 16.74 16.88
CA ASP A 14 26.58 17.59 15.80
C ASP A 14 25.47 17.94 14.79
N ARG A 15 24.87 19.11 14.96
CA ARG A 15 23.82 19.64 14.08
C ARG A 15 24.27 19.86 12.63
N SER A 16 25.55 20.07 12.38
CA SER A 16 26.04 20.45 11.05
C SER A 16 26.07 19.28 10.06
N THR A 17 26.19 18.05 10.58
CA THR A 17 26.33 16.83 9.78
C THR A 17 25.23 15.79 10.05
N SER A 18 24.35 16.05 11.03
CA SER A 18 23.26 15.15 11.36
C SER A 18 22.20 15.14 10.26
N ASP A 19 21.81 13.93 9.84
CA ASP A 19 20.75 13.66 8.87
C ASP A 19 19.47 13.13 9.53
N VAL A 20 19.49 12.86 10.85
CA VAL A 20 18.31 12.40 11.60
C VAL A 20 18.22 13.06 12.97
N ILE A 21 16.99 13.29 13.43
CA ILE A 21 16.70 13.81 14.77
C ILE A 21 15.87 12.78 15.53
N VAL A 22 16.33 12.37 16.71
CA VAL A 22 15.60 11.45 17.59
C VAL A 22 14.88 12.24 18.66
N HIS A 23 13.57 12.03 18.79
CA HIS A 23 12.75 12.64 19.83
C HIS A 23 12.51 11.64 20.95
N LEU A 24 12.93 11.98 22.18
CA LEU A 24 12.67 11.15 23.36
C LEU A 24 11.86 11.94 24.38
N ARG A 25 10.87 11.27 24.98
CA ARG A 25 10.12 11.83 26.10
C ARG A 25 10.80 11.43 27.40
N ASN A 26 11.22 12.41 28.20
CA ASN A 26 11.79 12.16 29.51
C ASN A 26 10.70 11.77 30.54
N ARG A 27 11.11 11.42 31.77
CA ARG A 27 10.18 11.05 32.85
C ARG A 27 9.18 12.14 33.23
N ASP A 28 9.55 13.40 33.04
CA ASP A 28 8.73 14.59 33.28
C ASP A 28 7.82 14.92 32.09
N SER A 29 7.69 14.02 31.11
CA SER A 29 6.97 14.21 29.85
C SER A 29 7.52 15.33 28.96
N ARG A 30 8.74 15.82 29.19
CA ARG A 30 9.40 16.80 28.33
C ARG A 30 10.01 16.11 27.10
N LEU A 31 9.80 16.70 25.93
CA LEU A 31 10.38 16.24 24.67
C LEU A 31 11.81 16.77 24.53
N GLU A 32 12.78 15.85 24.42
CA GLU A 32 14.18 16.12 24.16
C GLU A 32 14.56 15.69 22.74
N TRP A 33 15.45 16.47 22.11
CA TRP A 33 15.80 16.36 20.69
C TRP A 33 17.28 16.03 20.59
N PHE A 34 17.60 14.91 19.93
CA PHE A 34 18.98 14.45 19.74
C PHE A 34 19.32 14.46 18.26
N TYR A 35 20.33 15.24 17.88
CA TYR A 35 20.87 15.26 16.52
C TYR A 35 21.83 14.09 16.35
N CYS A 36 21.57 13.24 15.37
CA CYS A 36 22.25 11.97 15.19
C CYS A 36 22.58 11.74 13.71
N HIS A 37 23.34 10.67 13.48
CA HIS A 37 23.69 10.19 12.14
C HIS A 37 23.02 8.84 11.90
N SER A 38 22.24 8.72 10.83
CA SER A 38 21.54 7.48 10.47
C SER A 38 22.50 6.30 10.33
N SER A 39 23.70 6.53 9.81
CA SER A 39 24.77 5.55 9.64
C SER A 39 25.24 4.96 10.98
N VAL A 40 25.36 5.77 12.03
CA VAL A 40 25.74 5.30 13.37
C VAL A 40 24.58 4.55 14.01
N LEU A 41 23.37 5.09 13.93
CA LEU A 41 22.19 4.46 14.54
C LEU A 41 21.92 3.08 13.92
N SER A 42 22.03 2.97 12.60
CA SER A 42 21.85 1.71 11.89
C SER A 42 22.99 0.71 12.15
N GLU A 43 24.23 1.16 12.26
CA GLU A 43 25.38 0.30 12.61
C GLU A 43 25.27 -0.25 14.03
N LYS A 44 24.79 0.57 14.99
CA LYS A 44 24.79 0.21 16.42
C LYS A 44 23.47 -0.37 16.91
N SER A 45 22.36 -0.22 16.19
CA SER A 45 21.04 -0.67 16.62
C SER A 45 20.20 -1.22 15.47
N LYS A 46 19.87 -2.51 15.57
CA LYS A 46 18.93 -3.18 14.64
C LYS A 46 17.57 -2.50 14.63
N PHE A 47 17.11 -1.98 15.79
CA PHE A 47 15.84 -1.26 15.89
C PHE A 47 15.85 0.00 15.01
N PHE A 48 16.88 0.84 15.14
CA PHE A 48 16.97 2.05 14.33
C PHE A 48 17.25 1.74 12.86
N ALA A 49 18.06 0.71 12.56
CA ALA A 49 18.27 0.25 11.18
C ALA A 49 16.94 -0.12 10.51
N ALA A 50 16.11 -0.93 11.17
CA ALA A 50 14.80 -1.31 10.66
C ALA A 50 13.87 -0.09 10.56
N TYR A 51 13.81 0.76 11.58
CA TYR A 51 12.97 1.95 11.59
C TYR A 51 13.29 2.90 10.44
N ILE A 52 14.58 3.20 10.20
CA ILE A 52 15.01 4.10 9.13
C ILE A 52 14.64 3.53 7.75
N VAL A 53 14.78 2.22 7.56
CA VAL A 53 14.36 1.55 6.33
C VAL A 53 12.85 1.66 6.14
N LEU A 54 12.06 1.44 7.19
CA LEU A 54 10.60 1.53 7.14
C LEU A 54 10.11 2.96 6.88
N ASP A 55 10.73 3.96 7.51
CA ASP A 55 10.38 5.38 7.34
C ASP A 55 10.68 5.88 5.92
N SER A 56 11.58 5.21 5.19
CA SER A 56 11.90 5.53 3.79
C SER A 56 10.87 5.01 2.77
N TRP A 57 9.89 4.21 3.21
CA TRP A 57 8.87 3.65 2.32
C TRP A 57 7.70 4.60 2.17
N ASP A 58 7.83 5.52 1.24
CA ASP A 58 6.84 6.54 0.87
C ASP A 58 6.07 6.20 -0.42
N SER A 59 6.47 5.15 -1.14
CA SER A 59 5.89 4.75 -2.42
C SER A 59 6.09 3.27 -2.72
N VAL A 60 5.27 2.72 -3.63
CA VAL A 60 5.48 1.36 -4.16
C VAL A 60 6.88 1.21 -4.73
N ARG A 61 7.37 2.24 -5.45
CA ARG A 61 8.70 2.23 -6.07
C ARG A 61 9.83 2.08 -5.05
N THR A 62 9.80 2.82 -3.94
CA THR A 62 10.83 2.73 -2.90
C THR A 62 10.75 1.37 -2.19
N ALA A 63 9.55 0.91 -1.85
CA ALA A 63 9.34 -0.41 -1.26
C ALA A 63 9.82 -1.56 -2.18
N LEU A 64 9.55 -1.52 -3.49
CA LEU A 64 10.05 -2.50 -4.45
C LEU A 64 11.57 -2.49 -4.59
N GLY A 65 12.20 -1.31 -4.55
CA GLY A 65 13.65 -1.18 -4.55
C GLY A 65 14.27 -1.89 -3.34
N VAL A 66 13.71 -1.66 -2.15
CA VAL A 66 14.16 -2.30 -0.91
C VAL A 66 13.86 -3.79 -0.91
N LEU A 67 12.68 -4.22 -1.37
CA LEU A 67 12.32 -5.64 -1.47
C LEU A 67 13.33 -6.40 -2.35
N ARG A 68 13.66 -5.88 -3.53
CA ARG A 68 14.64 -6.50 -4.44
C ARG A 68 16.03 -6.61 -3.81
N ALA A 69 16.46 -5.58 -3.08
CA ALA A 69 17.72 -5.62 -2.34
C ALA A 69 17.68 -6.66 -1.20
N ALA A 70 16.58 -6.70 -0.44
CA ALA A 70 16.39 -7.63 0.66
C ALA A 70 16.36 -9.10 0.19
N ILE A 71 15.71 -9.39 -0.95
CA ILE A 71 15.75 -10.70 -1.61
C ILE A 71 17.19 -11.08 -1.98
N SER A 72 17.93 -10.14 -2.58
CA SER A 72 19.32 -10.38 -2.99
C SER A 72 20.24 -10.63 -1.79
N LEU A 73 19.94 -10.01 -0.64
CA LEU A 73 20.68 -10.15 0.61
C LEU A 73 20.14 -11.29 1.52
N GLN A 74 19.03 -11.94 1.14
CA GLN A 74 18.34 -12.95 1.95
C GLN A 74 17.99 -12.45 3.36
N CYS A 75 17.48 -11.22 3.47
CA CYS A 75 17.05 -10.64 4.74
C CYS A 75 15.53 -10.79 4.90
N ASP A 76 15.11 -11.90 5.52
CA ASP A 76 13.70 -12.28 5.65
C ASP A 76 12.88 -11.24 6.41
N GLU A 77 13.43 -10.59 7.43
CA GLU A 77 12.70 -9.57 8.21
C GLU A 77 12.33 -8.34 7.36
N ILE A 78 13.24 -7.92 6.48
CA ILE A 78 12.97 -6.79 5.57
C ILE A 78 12.02 -7.23 4.48
N ILE A 79 12.17 -8.46 3.94
CA ILE A 79 11.24 -9.02 2.95
C ILE A 79 9.82 -9.02 3.51
N GLN A 80 9.61 -9.58 4.71
CA GLN A 80 8.29 -9.62 5.36
C GLN A 80 7.71 -8.22 5.56
N SER A 81 8.54 -7.28 6.02
CA SER A 81 8.11 -5.89 6.21
C SER A 81 7.68 -5.26 4.87
N CYS A 82 8.44 -5.46 3.79
CA CYS A 82 8.09 -4.94 2.47
C CYS A 82 6.76 -5.51 1.97
N ILE A 83 6.53 -6.81 2.20
CA ILE A 83 5.27 -7.46 1.83
C ILE A 83 4.10 -6.85 2.59
N GLN A 84 4.20 -6.66 3.91
CA GLN A 84 3.15 -6.03 4.73
C GLN A 84 2.86 -4.60 4.29
N TYR A 85 3.90 -3.81 4.00
CA TYR A 85 3.74 -2.46 3.50
C TYR A 85 3.01 -2.43 2.15
N LEU A 86 3.48 -3.23 1.19
CA LEU A 86 2.88 -3.31 -0.13
C LEU A 86 1.43 -3.81 -0.03
N GLU A 87 1.14 -4.81 0.81
CA GLU A 87 -0.23 -5.28 1.07
C GLU A 87 -1.14 -4.17 1.60
N ALA A 88 -0.64 -3.23 2.40
CA ALA A 88 -1.46 -2.24 3.08
C ALA A 88 -1.84 -1.02 2.21
N ILE A 89 -1.12 -0.76 1.11
CA ILE A 89 -1.29 0.44 0.29
C ILE A 89 -2.11 0.18 -0.99
N PRO A 90 -2.74 1.21 -1.59
CA PRO A 90 -3.31 1.10 -2.94
C PRO A 90 -2.20 1.01 -3.99
N TRP A 91 -2.49 0.36 -5.13
CA TRP A 91 -1.59 0.24 -6.28
C TRP A 91 -2.29 0.73 -7.54
N GLU A 92 -1.51 1.30 -8.46
CA GLU A 92 -1.93 1.52 -9.84
C GLU A 92 -1.75 0.25 -10.69
N ASP A 93 -2.48 0.14 -11.81
CA ASP A 93 -2.39 -1.04 -12.71
C ASP A 93 -0.95 -1.35 -13.13
N LYS A 94 -0.15 -0.31 -13.42
CA LYS A 94 1.27 -0.46 -13.79
C LYS A 94 2.11 -1.00 -12.62
N GLU A 95 1.81 -0.55 -11.40
CA GLU A 95 2.50 -0.99 -10.20
C GLU A 95 2.19 -2.44 -9.86
N GLU A 96 0.95 -2.89 -10.10
CA GLU A 96 0.54 -4.27 -9.89
C GLU A 96 1.42 -5.26 -10.66
N GLU A 97 1.66 -5.01 -11.96
CA GLU A 97 2.53 -5.86 -12.79
C GLU A 97 3.96 -5.91 -12.22
N GLU A 98 4.49 -4.78 -11.77
CA GLU A 98 5.83 -4.69 -11.17
C GLU A 98 5.93 -5.43 -9.83
N ILE A 99 4.88 -5.34 -9.00
CA ILE A 99 4.77 -6.04 -7.72
C ILE A 99 4.72 -7.54 -7.95
N LEU A 100 3.83 -8.01 -8.84
CA LEU A 100 3.67 -9.43 -9.16
C LEU A 100 4.98 -10.05 -9.65
N ASN A 101 5.70 -9.35 -10.53
CA ASN A 101 7.00 -9.79 -11.01
C ASN A 101 8.01 -9.92 -9.86
N ALA A 102 8.07 -8.93 -8.96
CA ALA A 102 9.00 -8.93 -7.84
C ALA A 102 8.73 -10.05 -6.83
N VAL A 103 7.46 -10.35 -6.54
CA VAL A 103 7.08 -11.31 -5.49
C VAL A 103 6.96 -12.76 -6.00
N SER A 104 7.00 -12.98 -7.31
CA SER A 104 6.85 -14.29 -7.96
C SER A 104 7.73 -15.41 -7.40
N LYS A 105 8.91 -15.07 -6.85
CA LYS A 105 9.90 -16.01 -6.32
C LYS A 105 9.82 -16.24 -4.80
N LEU A 106 8.90 -15.58 -4.11
CA LEU A 106 8.84 -15.58 -2.64
C LEU A 106 7.94 -16.67 -2.05
N GLY A 107 7.25 -17.44 -2.90
CA GLY A 107 6.41 -18.54 -2.46
C GLY A 107 5.32 -18.09 -1.47
N PRO A 108 5.10 -18.82 -0.35
CA PRO A 108 4.06 -18.50 0.63
C PRO A 108 4.18 -17.12 1.27
N ILE A 109 5.39 -16.54 1.32
CA ILE A 109 5.62 -15.21 1.90
C ILE A 109 4.85 -14.14 1.11
N ALA A 110 4.64 -14.33 -0.19
CA ALA A 110 3.88 -13.39 -1.03
C ALA A 110 2.35 -13.56 -0.95
N MET A 111 1.83 -14.55 -0.21
CA MET A 111 0.39 -14.82 -0.14
C MET A 111 -0.48 -13.60 0.20
N PRO A 112 -0.12 -12.71 1.14
CA PRO A 112 -0.95 -11.54 1.45
C PRO A 112 -1.17 -10.62 0.23
N ILE A 113 -0.14 -10.43 -0.59
CA ILE A 113 -0.23 -9.65 -1.83
C ILE A 113 -1.06 -10.40 -2.88
N LEU A 114 -0.82 -11.71 -3.07
CA LEU A 114 -1.56 -12.50 -4.05
C LEU A 114 -3.05 -12.61 -3.74
N ALA A 115 -3.41 -12.60 -2.45
CA ALA A 115 -4.80 -12.61 -2.00
C ALA A 115 -5.58 -11.35 -2.42
N ARG A 116 -4.90 -10.20 -2.63
CA ARG A 116 -5.53 -8.97 -3.11
C ARG A 116 -6.01 -9.06 -4.56
N ILE A 117 -5.37 -9.88 -5.38
CA ILE A 117 -5.62 -9.99 -6.82
C ILE A 117 -6.48 -11.22 -7.13
N GLN A 118 -6.60 -12.16 -6.19
CA GLN A 118 -7.40 -13.36 -6.41
C GLN A 118 -8.84 -12.98 -6.74
N PRO A 119 -9.39 -13.49 -7.86
CA PRO A 119 -10.81 -13.31 -8.13
C PRO A 119 -11.60 -13.96 -6.99
N VAL A 120 -12.53 -13.20 -6.42
CA VAL A 120 -13.58 -13.77 -5.57
C VAL A 120 -14.21 -14.91 -6.40
N ASP A 121 -14.22 -16.13 -5.85
CA ASP A 121 -14.67 -17.38 -6.47
C ASP A 121 -15.34 -17.20 -7.85
N LEU A 122 -14.67 -17.69 -8.90
CA LEU A 122 -15.14 -17.59 -10.29
C LEU A 122 -16.61 -18.01 -10.45
N ASN A 123 -17.07 -18.99 -9.65
CA ASN A 123 -18.45 -19.44 -9.69
C ASN A 123 -19.40 -18.43 -9.03
N ALA A 124 -19.06 -17.88 -7.86
CA ALA A 124 -19.78 -16.77 -7.25
C ALA A 124 -19.85 -15.55 -8.18
N THR A 125 -18.73 -15.14 -8.78
CA THR A 125 -18.66 -14.01 -9.72
C THR A 125 -19.55 -14.24 -10.95
N LYS A 126 -19.50 -15.44 -11.55
CA LYS A 126 -20.38 -15.83 -12.65
C LYS A 126 -21.86 -15.78 -12.26
N ASN A 127 -22.23 -16.24 -11.07
CA ASN A 127 -23.62 -16.24 -10.61
C ASN A 127 -24.15 -14.82 -10.37
N VAL A 128 -23.32 -13.92 -9.83
CA VAL A 128 -23.66 -12.50 -9.68
C VAL A 128 -23.87 -11.85 -11.05
N LEU A 129 -22.95 -12.07 -12.00
CA LEU A 129 -23.07 -11.56 -13.36
C LEU A 129 -24.35 -12.08 -14.05
N LEU A 130 -24.62 -13.37 -13.96
CA LEU A 130 -25.84 -13.99 -14.51
C LEU A 130 -27.11 -13.41 -13.88
N SER A 131 -27.09 -13.10 -12.59
CA SER A 131 -28.22 -12.48 -11.88
C SER A 131 -28.46 -11.05 -12.36
N ALA A 132 -27.40 -10.26 -12.53
CA ALA A 132 -27.49 -8.90 -13.07
C ALA A 132 -27.99 -8.87 -14.52
N ILE A 133 -27.49 -9.79 -15.37
CA ILE A 133 -27.97 -9.95 -16.75
C ILE A 133 -29.46 -10.30 -16.74
N ARG A 134 -29.87 -11.31 -15.96
CA ARG A 134 -31.29 -11.71 -15.87
C ARG A 134 -32.19 -10.57 -15.41
N PHE A 135 -31.76 -9.78 -14.43
CA PHE A 135 -32.48 -8.60 -13.97
C PHE A 135 -32.63 -7.53 -15.06
N ALA A 136 -31.56 -7.27 -15.83
CA ALA A 136 -31.59 -6.30 -16.92
C ALA A 136 -32.41 -6.78 -18.14
N THR A 137 -32.44 -8.09 -18.40
CA THR A 137 -33.10 -8.69 -19.57
C THR A 137 -34.49 -9.24 -19.29
N SER A 138 -34.95 -9.27 -18.03
CA SER A 138 -36.32 -9.64 -17.73
C SER A 138 -37.25 -8.56 -18.25
N SER A 139 -37.74 -8.75 -19.48
CA SER A 139 -38.90 -8.05 -20.02
C SER A 139 -40.13 -8.54 -19.28
N THR A 140 -40.35 -7.97 -18.10
CA THR A 140 -41.66 -8.02 -17.46
C THR A 140 -41.89 -6.68 -16.80
N GLU A 141 -42.64 -5.85 -17.52
CA GLU A 141 -43.58 -4.92 -16.93
C GLU A 141 -44.50 -5.72 -15.99
N SER A 142 -44.05 -5.91 -14.77
CA SER A 142 -44.92 -6.08 -13.63
C SER A 142 -44.27 -5.31 -12.52
N HIS A 143 -44.61 -4.02 -12.49
CA HIS A 143 -44.47 -3.20 -11.31
C HIS A 143 -44.80 -4.05 -10.08
N PRO A 144 -43.91 -4.15 -9.07
CA PRO A 144 -44.40 -4.49 -7.75
C PRO A 144 -45.44 -3.42 -7.38
N PRO A 145 -46.50 -3.73 -6.62
CA PRO A 145 -47.25 -2.69 -5.96
C PRO A 145 -46.33 -2.10 -4.90
N PHE A 146 -45.41 -1.23 -5.31
CA PHE A 146 -44.80 -0.26 -4.44
C PHE A 146 -45.96 0.59 -3.98
N SER A 147 -46.33 0.42 -2.70
CA SER A 147 -47.42 1.18 -2.11
C SER A 147 -47.22 2.64 -2.44
N ASP A 148 -48.25 3.24 -3.02
CA ASP A 148 -48.45 4.68 -3.04
C ASP A 148 -48.13 5.24 -1.66
N ASP A 149 -47.00 5.92 -1.52
CA ASP A 149 -46.78 7.02 -0.58
C ASP A 149 -45.33 7.51 -0.68
N LEU A 150 -44.99 8.18 -1.78
CA LEU A 150 -44.12 9.34 -1.67
C LEU A 150 -44.37 10.32 -2.80
N LYS A 151 -45.39 11.15 -2.57
CA LYS A 151 -45.61 12.40 -3.27
C LYS A 151 -44.48 13.38 -2.92
N ILE A 152 -43.37 13.37 -3.65
CA ILE A 152 -42.46 14.52 -3.69
C ILE A 152 -42.39 15.03 -5.12
N SER A 153 -43.09 16.15 -5.26
CA SER A 153 -43.19 17.08 -6.36
C SER A 153 -41.89 17.28 -7.16
N ALA A 154 -41.96 17.07 -8.47
CA ALA A 154 -41.26 17.90 -9.45
C ALA A 154 -42.06 17.89 -10.76
N GLN A 155 -42.96 18.86 -10.89
CA GLN A 155 -43.58 19.19 -12.17
C GLN A 155 -42.52 19.79 -13.10
N GLY A 156 -42.48 19.35 -14.35
CA GLY A 156 -41.69 20.00 -15.40
C GLY A 156 -41.53 19.17 -16.65
N ALA A 157 -42.52 19.27 -17.54
CA ALA A 157 -42.55 18.75 -18.91
C ALA A 157 -41.21 18.97 -19.67
N SER A 158 -40.76 18.16 -20.63
CA SER A 158 -41.47 17.74 -21.84
C SER A 158 -40.69 16.70 -22.65
N ARG A 159 -41.46 15.78 -23.24
CA ARG A 159 -41.37 15.21 -24.60
C ARG A 159 -40.07 14.54 -25.06
N VAL A 160 -40.19 13.22 -25.15
CA VAL A 160 -39.53 12.31 -26.09
C VAL A 160 -39.54 12.79 -27.55
N HIS A 161 -38.40 12.64 -28.23
CA HIS A 161 -38.33 12.23 -29.63
C HIS A 161 -36.96 11.60 -29.92
N VAL A 162 -36.92 10.33 -30.32
CA VAL A 162 -35.75 9.72 -30.98
C VAL A 162 -36.25 8.99 -32.22
N SER A 163 -35.79 9.45 -33.39
CA SER A 163 -36.08 8.89 -34.70
C SER A 163 -34.99 7.89 -35.08
N GLY A 164 -35.40 6.70 -35.54
CA GLY A 164 -34.49 5.66 -36.01
C GLY A 164 -34.19 5.77 -37.52
N ARG A 165 -33.02 5.27 -37.92
CA ARG A 165 -32.83 4.66 -39.25
C ARG A 165 -32.80 3.16 -39.08
#